data_AF-A0AAJ0GBQ8-F1
#
_entry.id   AF-A0AAJ0GBQ8-F1
#
_cell.length_a   1.000
_cell.length_b   1.000
_cell.length_c   1.000
_cell.angle_alpha   90.00
_cell.angle_beta   90.00
_cell.angle_gamma   90.00
#
_symmetry.space_group_name_H-M   'P 1'
#
loop_
_entity.id
_entity.type
_entity.pdbx_description
1 polymer ?
#
loop_
_entity_poly.entity_id
_entity_poly.type
_entity_poly.pdbx_seq_one_letter_code
_entity_poly.pdbx_strand_id
1 'polypeptide(L)'
;MIASWLTLGTFFLENSGQWRIPFALQLVPAIVLIAFLFLVPESPRWLMLRDRHEDAIESLRRYLGKGLSSDDDVVQNEYKSIRGSLEIERQSKISFKTVILLPRSIVSSQAHVAGITLVENLGMSALMARILTGVNATTYCISTALAF
;
A
#
# COMPACT_ATOMS: atom_id res chain seq x y z
N MET A 1 4.17 15.94 17.52
CA MET A 1 3.98 17.31 18.04
C MET A 1 2.92 17.36 19.13
N ILE A 2 1.65 16.99 18.89
CA ILE A 2 0.58 16.99 19.93
C ILE A 2 0.91 16.09 21.13
N ALA A 3 1.46 14.89 20.89
CA ALA A 3 1.89 13.99 21.96
C ALA A 3 2.96 14.62 22.88
N SER A 4 3.88 15.41 22.32
CA SER A 4 4.97 16.05 23.05
C SER A 4 4.45 17.15 24.00
N TRP A 5 3.46 17.93 23.57
CA TRP A 5 2.80 18.94 24.41
C TRP A 5 2.00 18.32 25.55
N LEU A 6 1.35 17.18 25.30
CA LEU A 6 0.60 16.44 26.33
C LEU A 6 1.51 15.85 27.41
N THR A 7 2.64 15.25 27.01
CA THR A 7 3.62 14.72 27.97
C THR A 7 4.28 15.83 28.77
N LEU A 8 4.50 17.00 28.18
CA LEU A 8 5.04 18.16 28.88
C LEU A 8 4.03 18.74 29.89
N GLY A 9 2.73 18.73 29.56
CA GLY A 9 1.66 19.14 30.46
C GLY A 9 1.44 18.18 31.64
N THR A 10 1.71 16.88 31.48
CA THR A 10 1.58 15.87 32.55
C THR A 10 2.88 15.60 33.29
N PHE A 11 4.00 16.22 32.88
CA PHE A 11 5.32 16.01 33.47
C PHE A 11 5.41 16.36 34.97
N PHE A 12 4.60 17.32 35.43
CA PHE A 12 4.58 17.78 36.82
C PHE A 12 3.86 16.82 37.79
N LEU A 13 3.26 15.73 37.29
CA LEU A 13 2.60 14.72 38.11
C LEU A 13 3.63 13.67 38.55
N GLU A 14 3.89 13.55 39.85
CA GLU A 14 4.79 12.51 40.41
C GLU A 14 4.11 11.14 40.59
N ASN A 15 2.84 11.04 40.17
CA ASN A 15 2.00 9.86 40.38
C ASN A 15 1.77 9.11 39.06
N SER A 16 1.14 7.94 39.12
CA SER A 16 0.88 7.09 37.94
C SER A 16 0.07 7.78 36.81
N GLY A 17 -0.51 8.94 37.06
CA GLY A 17 -1.20 9.76 36.06
C GLY A 17 -0.29 10.35 34.98
N GLN A 18 1.01 10.49 35.24
CA GLN A 18 1.98 11.11 34.31
C GLN A 18 1.99 10.44 32.92
N TRP A 19 1.95 9.10 32.88
CA TRP A 19 1.98 8.32 31.64
C TRP A 19 0.59 7.82 31.21
N ARG A 20 -0.35 7.64 32.14
CA ARG A 20 -1.70 7.14 31.83
C ARG A 20 -2.54 8.16 31.07
N ILE A 21 -2.45 9.45 31.42
CA ILE A 21 -3.25 10.51 30.81
C ILE A 21 -2.88 10.72 29.33
N PRO A 22 -1.58 10.84 28.95
CA PRO A 22 -1.22 10.95 27.54
C PRO A 22 -1.65 9.74 26.71
N PHE A 23 -1.53 8.53 27.27
CA PHE A 23 -1.99 7.30 26.61
C PHE A 23 -3.50 7.25 26.44
N ALA A 24 -4.26 7.55 27.49
CA ALA A 24 -5.72 7.53 27.45
C ALA A 24 -6.26 8.55 26.43
N LEU A 25 -5.65 9.75 26.36
CA LEU A 25 -6.06 10.76 25.41
C LEU A 25 -5.70 10.38 23.96
N GLN A 26 -4.58 9.69 23.74
CA GLN A 26 -4.21 9.17 22.42
C GLN A 26 -5.14 8.04 21.95
N LEU A 27 -5.76 7.30 22.87
CA LEU A 27 -6.76 6.28 22.54
C LEU A 27 -8.08 6.89 22.05
N VAL A 28 -8.43 8.11 22.44
CA VAL A 28 -9.67 8.77 22.02
C VAL A 28 -9.81 8.85 20.49
N PRO A 29 -8.87 9.44 19.72
CA PRO A 29 -8.97 9.46 18.26
C PRO A 29 -8.94 8.06 17.64
N ALA A 30 -8.25 7.09 18.25
CA ALA A 30 -8.24 5.71 17.77
C ALA A 30 -9.62 5.06 17.90
N ILE A 31 -10.31 5.25 19.02
CA ILE A 31 -11.69 4.76 19.23
C ILE A 31 -12.64 5.43 18.26
N VAL A 32 -12.49 6.74 18.05
CA VAL A 32 -13.30 7.49 17.06
C VAL A 32 -13.09 6.92 15.65
N LEU A 33 -11.85 6.63 15.24
CA LEU A 33 -11.57 5.99 13.95
C LEU A 33 -12.19 4.59 13.85
N ILE A 34 -12.14 3.79 14.91
CA ILE A 34 -12.78 2.47 14.94
C ILE A 34 -14.31 2.62 14.81
N ALA A 35 -14.92 3.62 15.45
CA ALA A 35 -16.34 3.89 15.30
C ALA A 35 -16.69 4.29 13.84
N PHE A 36 -15.84 5.10 13.19
CA PHE A 36 -16.02 5.47 11.79
C PHE A 36 -15.78 4.33 10.81
N LEU A 37 -15.03 3.29 11.19
CA LEU A 37 -14.80 2.12 10.34
C LEU A 37 -16.11 1.44 9.94
N PHE A 38 -17.11 1.41 10.84
CA PHE A 38 -18.44 0.84 10.55
C PHE A 38 -19.26 1.66 9.55
N LEU A 39 -18.89 2.93 9.32
CA LEU A 39 -19.55 3.81 8.36
C LEU A 39 -18.98 3.69 6.94
N VAL A 40 -17.72 3.26 6.81
CA VAL A 40 -17.03 3.16 5.53
C VAL A 40 -17.45 1.87 4.82
N PRO A 41 -17.84 1.92 3.54
CA PRO A 41 -18.14 0.71 2.80
C PRO A 41 -16.88 -0.16 2.66
N GLU A 42 -17.06 -1.47 2.77
CA GLU A 42 -15.97 -2.44 2.59
C GLU A 42 -15.29 -2.27 1.22
N SER A 43 -13.97 -2.49 1.18
CA SER A 43 -13.22 -2.26 -0.06
C SER A 43 -13.71 -3.18 -1.19
N PRO A 44 -13.97 -2.66 -2.40
CA PRO A 44 -14.48 -3.46 -3.52
C PRO A 44 -13.54 -4.62 -3.88
N ARG A 45 -12.21 -4.40 -3.79
CA ARG A 45 -11.20 -5.45 -4.03
C ARG A 45 -11.31 -6.62 -3.04
N TRP A 46 -11.54 -6.35 -1.75
CA TRP A 46 -11.69 -7.40 -0.74
C TRP A 46 -12.96 -8.24 -0.97
N LEU A 47 -14.06 -7.58 -1.35
CA LEU A 47 -15.32 -8.26 -1.67
C LEU A 47 -15.16 -9.17 -2.90
N MET A 48 -14.43 -8.73 -3.93
CA MET A 48 -14.09 -9.57 -5.08
C MET A 48 -13.21 -10.78 -4.72
N LEU A 49 -12.27 -10.63 -3.78
CA LEU A 49 -11.46 -11.75 -3.28
C LEU A 49 -12.26 -12.80 -2.51
N ARG A 50 -13.43 -12.42 -1.99
CA ARG A 50 -14.38 -13.29 -1.28
C ARG A 50 -15.48 -13.82 -2.19
N ASP A 51 -15.34 -13.68 -3.52
CA ASP A 51 -16.33 -14.05 -4.53
C ASP A 51 -17.71 -13.37 -4.33
N ARG A 52 -17.75 -12.24 -3.59
CA ARG A 52 -18.96 -11.43 -3.33
C ARG A 52 -19.09 -10.30 -4.36
N HIS A 53 -19.44 -10.66 -5.59
CA HIS A 53 -19.43 -9.74 -6.73
C HIS A 53 -20.49 -8.63 -6.65
N GLU A 54 -21.71 -8.96 -6.21
CA GLU A 54 -22.80 -7.98 -6.12
C GLU A 54 -22.50 -6.89 -5.08
N ASP A 55 -21.98 -7.29 -3.92
CA ASP A 55 -21.57 -6.36 -2.87
C ASP A 55 -20.39 -5.48 -3.31
N ALA A 56 -19.47 -6.03 -4.12
CA ALA A 56 -18.35 -5.28 -4.66
C ALA A 56 -18.78 -4.17 -5.64
N ILE A 57 -19.83 -4.43 -6.44
CA ILE A 57 -20.40 -3.43 -7.34
C ILE A 57 -21.11 -2.33 -6.53
N GLU A 58 -21.86 -2.69 -5.48
CA GLU A 58 -22.51 -1.71 -4.62
C GLU A 58 -21.50 -0.86 -3.85
N SER A 59 -20.39 -1.44 -3.35
CA SER A 59 -19.35 -0.64 -2.69
C SER A 59 -18.63 0.27 -3.69
N LEU A 60 -18.34 -0.21 -4.90
CA LEU A 60 -17.74 0.58 -5.97
C LEU A 60 -18.64 1.75 -6.41
N ARG A 61 -19.96 1.53 -6.48
CA ARG A 61 -20.95 2.57 -6.74
C ARG A 61 -20.92 3.66 -5.67
N ARG A 62 -20.82 3.27 -4.39
CA ARG A 62 -20.69 4.23 -3.27
C ARG A 62 -19.41 5.05 -3.36
N TYR A 63 -18.32 4.46 -3.86
CA TYR A 63 -17.05 5.15 -4.09
C TYR A 63 -17.08 6.11 -5.28
N LEU A 64 -17.70 5.70 -6.40
CA LEU A 64 -17.75 6.49 -7.65
C LEU A 64 -18.77 7.64 -7.59
N GLY A 65 -19.80 7.56 -6.75
CA GLY A 65 -20.70 8.68 -6.44
C GLY A 65 -22.18 8.33 -6.46
N LYS A 66 -22.97 9.10 -5.69
CA LYS A 66 -24.43 8.96 -5.59
C LYS A 66 -25.09 9.51 -6.87
N GLY A 67 -25.42 8.62 -7.78
CA GLY A 67 -26.12 8.96 -9.03
C GLY A 67 -25.96 7.89 -10.12
N LEU A 68 -24.97 7.02 -9.95
CA LEU A 68 -24.72 5.94 -10.89
C LEU A 68 -25.57 4.70 -10.58
N SER A 69 -26.12 4.07 -11.61
CA SER A 69 -26.74 2.76 -11.54
C SER A 69 -25.67 1.67 -11.52
N SER A 70 -26.01 0.49 -10.99
CA SER A 70 -25.08 -0.66 -10.97
C SER A 70 -24.67 -1.11 -12.38
N ASP A 71 -25.44 -0.75 -13.40
CA ASP A 71 -25.20 -1.09 -14.81
C ASP A 71 -24.49 0.02 -15.60
N ASP A 72 -24.11 1.13 -14.95
CA ASP A 72 -23.42 2.21 -15.64
C ASP A 72 -22.04 1.75 -16.11
N ASP A 73 -21.71 2.13 -17.36
CA ASP A 73 -20.46 1.74 -18.02
C ASP A 73 -19.22 2.07 -17.18
N VAL A 74 -19.26 3.17 -16.43
CA VAL A 74 -18.16 3.60 -15.54
C VAL A 74 -17.93 2.58 -14.43
N VAL A 75 -19.00 2.12 -13.77
CA VAL A 75 -18.92 1.15 -12.67
C VAL A 75 -18.47 -0.21 -13.20
N GLN A 76 -19.04 -0.64 -14.32
CA GLN A 76 -18.71 -1.93 -14.94
C GLN A 76 -17.29 -1.97 -15.50
N ASN A 77 -16.80 -0.87 -16.07
CA ASN A 77 -15.43 -0.79 -16.58
C ASN A 77 -14.40 -0.86 -15.43
N GLU A 78 -14.65 -0.11 -14.35
CA GLU A 78 -13.79 -0.14 -13.17
C GLU A 78 -13.81 -1.52 -12.49
N TYR A 79 -14.99 -2.13 -12.38
CA TYR A 79 -15.14 -3.51 -11.90
C TYR A 79 -14.32 -4.52 -12.74
N LYS A 80 -14.39 -4.43 -14.07
CA LYS A 80 -13.63 -5.29 -14.99
C LYS A 80 -12.12 -5.06 -14.87
N SER A 81 -11.68 -3.81 -14.72
CA SER A 81 -10.27 -3.45 -14.53
C SER A 81 -9.68 -4.09 -13.26
N ILE A 82 -10.38 -3.93 -12.13
CA ILE A 82 -9.98 -4.50 -10.84
C ILE A 82 -9.96 -6.03 -10.91
N ARG A 83 -11.00 -6.64 -11.51
CA ARG A 83 -11.08 -8.10 -11.70
C ARG A 83 -9.94 -8.63 -12.58
N GLY A 84 -9.59 -7.93 -13.66
CA GLY A 84 -8.47 -8.28 -14.53
C GLY A 84 -7.14 -8.29 -13.77
N SER A 85 -6.90 -7.26 -12.96
CA SER A 85 -5.68 -7.16 -12.14
C SER A 85 -5.60 -8.28 -11.09
N LEU A 86 -6.73 -8.62 -10.46
CA LEU A 86 -6.83 -9.73 -9.51
C LEU A 86 -6.54 -11.08 -10.15
N GLU A 87 -7.02 -11.33 -11.37
CA GLU A 87 -6.77 -12.57 -12.09
C GLU A 87 -5.28 -12.71 -12.47
N ILE A 88 -4.67 -11.62 -12.93
CA ILE A 88 -3.22 -11.56 -13.20
C ILE A 88 -2.43 -11.84 -11.92
N GLU A 89 -2.81 -11.25 -10.79
CA GLU A 89 -2.17 -11.49 -9.49
C GLU A 89 -2.35 -12.96 -9.02
N ARG A 90 -3.53 -13.54 -9.24
CA ARG A 90 -3.83 -14.93 -8.88
C ARG A 90 -2.99 -15.92 -9.69
N GLN A 91 -2.79 -15.63 -10.97
CA GLN A 91 -1.92 -16.41 -11.87
C GLN A 91 -0.44 -16.16 -11.56
N SER A 92 -0.09 -14.93 -11.20
CA SER A 92 1.26 -14.50 -10.81
C SER A 92 1.52 -14.73 -9.32
N LYS A 93 1.20 -15.92 -8.80
CA LYS A 93 1.68 -16.36 -7.47
C LYS A 93 3.19 -16.58 -7.53
N ILE A 94 3.94 -15.48 -7.59
CA ILE A 94 5.38 -15.48 -7.44
C ILE A 94 5.65 -15.82 -5.98
N SER A 95 6.09 -17.06 -5.75
CA SER A 95 6.48 -17.49 -4.42
C SER A 95 7.60 -16.58 -3.91
N PHE A 96 7.53 -16.17 -2.64
CA PHE A 96 8.58 -15.38 -2.02
C PHE A 96 9.96 -16.06 -2.13
N LYS A 97 9.97 -17.40 -2.14
CA LYS A 97 11.17 -18.21 -2.43
C LYS A 97 11.71 -17.94 -3.83
N THR A 98 10.84 -17.79 -4.82
CA THR A 98 11.23 -17.44 -6.19
C THR A 98 11.88 -16.07 -6.24
N VAL A 99 11.34 -15.06 -5.55
CA VAL A 99 11.96 -13.72 -5.48
C VAL A 99 13.37 -13.77 -4.87
N ILE A 100 13.56 -14.58 -3.83
CA ILE A 100 14.85 -14.75 -3.17
C ILE A 100 15.83 -15.61 -4.00
N LEU A 101 15.32 -16.60 -4.74
CA LEU A 101 16.12 -17.58 -5.49
C LEU A 101 16.32 -17.22 -6.97
N LEU A 102 15.77 -16.09 -7.45
CA LEU A 102 15.92 -15.67 -8.84
C LEU A 102 17.42 -15.46 -9.16
N PRO A 103 17.93 -16.08 -10.23
CA PRO A 103 19.33 -15.90 -10.61
C PRO A 103 19.61 -14.44 -10.99
N ARG A 104 20.79 -13.98 -10.57
CA ARG A 104 21.29 -12.59 -10.68
C ARG A 104 21.15 -11.97 -12.09
N SER A 105 21.07 -12.78 -13.15
CA SER A 105 20.92 -12.33 -14.54
C SER A 105 19.54 -11.78 -14.90
N ILE A 106 18.47 -12.28 -14.27
CA ILE A 106 17.09 -11.87 -14.61
C ILE A 106 16.73 -10.57 -13.90
N VAL A 107 17.15 -10.42 -12.63
CA VAL A 107 16.89 -9.23 -11.82
C VAL A 107 17.68 -8.03 -12.35
N SER A 108 18.94 -8.21 -12.75
CA SER A 108 19.74 -7.14 -13.34
C SER A 108 19.22 -6.72 -14.73
N SER A 109 18.68 -7.65 -15.51
CA SER A 109 18.12 -7.37 -16.84
C SER A 109 16.83 -6.54 -16.74
N GLN A 110 15.87 -6.91 -15.88
CA GLN A 110 14.64 -6.13 -15.72
C GLN A 110 14.90 -4.73 -15.16
N ALA A 111 15.79 -4.61 -14.16
CA ALA A 111 16.21 -3.33 -13.61
C ALA A 111 16.85 -2.40 -14.65
N HIS A 112 17.66 -2.97 -15.56
CA HIS A 112 18.31 -2.21 -16.62
C HIS A 112 17.30 -1.70 -17.65
N VAL A 113 16.36 -2.56 -18.07
CA VAL A 113 15.30 -2.19 -19.02
C VAL A 113 14.39 -1.11 -18.44
N ALA A 114 13.94 -1.25 -17.19
CA ALA A 114 13.12 -0.25 -16.51
C ALA A 114 13.85 1.10 -16.36
N GLY A 115 15.16 1.08 -16.11
CA GLY A 115 16.00 2.29 -16.08
C GLY A 115 16.06 3.00 -17.43
N ILE A 116 16.24 2.26 -18.52
CA ILE A 116 16.26 2.81 -19.90
C ILE A 116 14.91 3.45 -20.23
N THR A 117 13.80 2.76 -19.95
CA THR A 117 12.45 3.28 -20.22
C THR A 117 12.15 4.59 -19.46
N LEU A 118 12.65 4.74 -18.23
CA LEU A 118 12.51 5.97 -17.44
C LEU A 118 13.38 7.12 -17.97
N VAL A 119 14.57 6.84 -18.52
CA VAL A 119 15.43 7.85 -19.14
C VAL A 119 14.84 8.29 -20.47
N GLU A 120 14.36 7.35 -21.30
CA GLU A 120 13.86 7.62 -22.65
C GLU A 120 12.46 8.27 -22.65
N ASN A 121 11.53 7.80 -21.82
CA ASN A 121 10.15 8.31 -21.84
C ASN A 121 9.91 9.51 -20.91
N LEU A 122 10.69 9.66 -19.83
CA LEU A 122 10.50 10.73 -18.85
C LEU A 122 11.66 11.73 -18.81
N GLY A 123 12.69 11.57 -19.65
CA GLY A 123 13.82 12.50 -19.77
C GLY A 123 14.67 12.60 -18.49
N MET A 124 14.59 11.62 -17.59
CA MET A 124 15.34 11.63 -16.35
C MET A 124 16.83 11.35 -16.58
N SER A 125 17.68 11.96 -15.76
CA SER A 125 19.11 11.64 -15.77
C SER A 125 19.35 10.18 -15.36
N ALA A 126 20.38 9.56 -15.94
CA ALA A 126 20.69 8.15 -15.71
C ALA A 126 20.94 7.82 -14.22
N LEU A 127 21.46 8.77 -13.43
CA LEU A 127 21.62 8.58 -11.98
C LEU A 127 20.28 8.56 -11.24
N MET A 128 19.36 9.46 -11.59
CA MET A 128 18.05 9.54 -10.95
C MET A 128 17.21 8.28 -11.23
N ALA A 129 17.24 7.82 -12.49
CA ALA A 129 16.56 6.59 -12.88
C ALA A 129 17.08 5.36 -12.10
N ARG A 130 18.39 5.29 -11.84
CA ARG A 130 19.01 4.19 -11.07
C ARG A 130 18.69 4.20 -9.57
N ILE A 131 18.48 5.39 -9.00
CA ILE A 131 18.04 5.53 -7.60
C ILE A 131 16.57 5.09 -7.47
N LEU A 132 15.71 5.55 -8.38
CA LEU A 132 14.27 5.24 -8.34
C LEU A 132 13.98 3.76 -8.61
N THR A 133 14.74 3.11 -9.48
CA THR A 133 14.60 1.67 -9.76
C THR A 133 15.16 0.79 -8.64
N GLY A 134 15.78 1.36 -7.60
CA GLY A 134 16.25 0.62 -6.42
C GLY A 134 17.44 -0.31 -6.68
N VAL A 135 18.07 -0.23 -7.86
CA VAL A 135 19.13 -1.14 -8.31
C VAL A 135 20.34 -1.12 -7.39
N ASN A 136 20.63 0.05 -6.82
CA ASN A 136 21.71 0.21 -5.86
C ASN A 136 21.42 -0.56 -4.55
N ALA A 137 20.19 -0.51 -4.03
CA ALA A 137 19.84 -1.22 -2.81
C ALA A 137 19.97 -2.74 -2.98
N THR A 138 19.50 -3.28 -4.10
CA THR A 138 19.66 -4.72 -4.41
C THR A 138 21.12 -5.11 -4.61
N THR A 139 21.93 -4.26 -5.26
CA THR A 139 23.36 -4.54 -5.49
C THR A 139 24.15 -4.53 -4.18
N TYR A 140 23.86 -3.59 -3.28
CA TYR A 140 24.53 -3.51 -1.98
C TYR A 140 24.13 -4.65 -1.05
N CYS A 141 22.84 -4.97 -0.92
CA CYS A 141 22.40 -6.10 -0.10
C CYS A 141 23.02 -7.43 -0.57
N ILE A 142 23.15 -7.64 -1.89
CA ILE A 142 23.74 -8.86 -2.45
C ILE A 142 25.27 -8.87 -2.31
N SER A 143 25.95 -7.72 -2.46
CA SER A 143 27.40 -7.62 -2.24
C SER A 143 27.76 -7.90 -0.79
N THR A 144 26.95 -7.43 0.17
CA THR A 144 27.16 -7.72 1.59
C THR A 144 26.87 -9.18 1.91
N ALA A 145 25.84 -9.79 1.30
CA ALA A 145 25.51 -11.19 1.51
C ALA A 145 26.55 -12.17 0.92
N LEU A 146 27.27 -11.79 -0.15
CA LEU A 146 28.35 -12.59 -0.74
C LEU A 146 29.74 -12.34 -0.13
N ALA A 147 29.86 -11.34 0.74
CA ALA A 147 31.10 -11.00 1.45
C ALA A 147 31.26 -11.78 2.78
N PHE A 148 30.29 -12.62 3.13
CA PHE A 148 30.33 -13.60 4.22
C PHE A 148 30.29 -15.01 3.63
#